data_AF-A0A9Q8TN23-F1
#
_entry.id   AF-A0A9Q8TN23-F1
#
_cell.length_a   1.000
_cell.length_b   1.000
_cell.length_c   1.000
_cell.angle_alpha   90.00
_cell.angle_beta   90.00
_cell.angle_gamma   90.00
#
_symmetry.space_group_name_H-M   'P 1'
#
loop_
_entity.id
_entity.type
_entity.pdbx_description
1 polymer ?
#
loop_
_entity_poly.entity_id
_entity_poly.type
_entity_poly.pdbx_seq_one_letter_code
_entity_poly.pdbx_strand_id
1 'polypeptide(L)'
;MLLIVQKIVTGHSLVSALQAKGIHFRSLTDSIDTSTPAGRFFFHVMSALAEMERELIVERTRAGLDAARLQGRIGGRKRLMTPDVLCRAEAMLATGATRLQVANVVGVSEKTIYKYFPASRRNGVLVTG
;
A
#
# COMPACT_ATOMS: atom_id res chain seq x y z
N MET A 1 -13.54 16.28 21.48
CA MET A 1 -12.23 15.75 21.91
C MET A 1 -11.68 14.73 20.91
N LEU A 2 -12.36 13.60 20.63
CA LEU A 2 -11.89 12.60 19.66
C LEU A 2 -11.68 13.17 18.23
N LEU A 3 -12.51 14.12 17.80
CA LEU A 3 -12.37 14.81 16.51
C LEU A 3 -11.15 15.76 16.42
N ILE A 4 -10.68 16.27 17.56
CA ILE A 4 -9.53 17.19 17.61
C ILE A 4 -8.24 16.39 17.41
N VAL A 5 -8.13 15.24 18.09
CA VAL A 5 -6.94 14.39 17.98
C VAL A 5 -6.81 13.79 16.58
N GLN A 6 -7.92 13.32 15.96
CA GLN A 6 -7.88 12.80 14.58
C GLN A 6 -7.45 13.85 13.54
N LYS A 7 -7.89 15.11 13.67
CA LYS A 7 -7.44 16.21 12.80
C LYS A 7 -5.94 16.52 13.02
N ILE A 8 -5.47 16.45 14.26
CA ILE A 8 -4.06 16.67 14.61
C ILE A 8 -3.15 15.54 14.13
N VAL A 9 -3.57 14.27 14.17
CA VAL A 9 -2.78 13.11 13.70
C VAL A 9 -2.39 13.24 12.23
N THR A 10 -3.21 13.90 11.41
CA THR A 10 -2.91 14.14 9.99
C THR A 10 -2.04 15.40 9.80
N GLY A 11 -2.13 16.37 10.71
CA GLY A 11 -1.41 17.65 10.68
C GLY A 11 -0.12 17.72 11.50
N HIS A 12 0.23 16.70 12.29
CA HIS A 12 1.36 16.75 13.24
C HIS A 12 2.69 17.15 12.60
N SER A 13 3.02 16.60 11.42
CA SER A 13 4.25 16.96 10.70
C SER A 13 4.26 18.41 10.22
N LEU A 14 3.10 18.96 9.84
CA LEU A 14 2.95 20.34 9.43
C LEU A 14 3.16 21.27 10.63
N VAL A 15 2.50 20.99 11.76
CA VAL A 15 2.54 21.90 12.91
C VAL A 15 3.90 21.85 13.63
N SER A 16 4.52 20.67 13.72
CA SER A 16 5.90 20.54 14.21
C SER A 16 6.91 21.30 13.33
N ALA A 17 6.75 21.24 12.00
CA ALA A 17 7.57 22.01 11.07
C ALA A 17 7.35 23.53 11.17
N LEU A 18 6.13 23.97 11.48
CA LEU A 18 5.83 25.40 11.72
C LEU A 18 6.47 25.88 13.02
N GLN A 19 6.42 25.09 14.09
CA GLN A 19 7.07 25.42 15.36
C GLN A 19 8.60 25.52 15.22
N ALA A 20 9.23 24.59 14.49
CA ALA A 20 10.67 24.65 14.21
C ALA A 20 11.08 25.94 13.48
N LYS A 21 10.15 26.58 12.78
CA LYS A 21 10.32 27.86 12.09
C LYS A 21 9.88 29.07 12.93
N GLY A 22 9.51 28.88 14.19
CA GLY A 22 9.00 29.93 15.07
C GLY A 22 7.62 30.46 14.69
N ILE A 23 6.86 29.74 13.88
CA ILE A 23 5.54 30.16 13.40
C ILE A 23 4.48 29.71 14.41
N HIS A 24 3.67 30.67 14.87
CA HIS A 24 2.56 30.39 15.78
C HIS A 24 1.35 29.86 15.02
N PHE A 25 0.76 28.78 15.55
CA PHE A 25 -0.44 28.16 15.01
C PHE A 25 -1.63 28.55 15.88
N ARG A 26 -2.65 29.12 15.24
CA ARG A 26 -3.92 29.45 15.89
C ARG A 26 -5.06 28.71 15.20
N SER A 27 -5.70 27.77 15.90
CA SER A 27 -6.93 27.15 15.41
C SER A 27 -8.11 28.06 15.71
N LEU A 28 -8.82 28.51 14.67
CA LEU A 28 -10.01 29.35 14.79
C LEU A 28 -11.22 28.59 15.39
N THR A 29 -11.26 27.28 15.21
CA THR A 29 -12.35 26.41 15.71
C THR A 29 -12.07 25.81 17.08
N ASP A 30 -10.81 25.57 17.43
CA ASP A 30 -10.45 24.83 18.64
C ASP A 30 -9.81 25.71 19.73
N SER A 31 -9.74 27.03 19.53
CA SER A 31 -9.17 28.01 20.47
C SER A 31 -7.74 27.68 20.95
N ILE A 32 -6.97 26.94 20.15
CA ILE A 32 -5.56 26.64 20.44
C ILE A 32 -4.73 27.80 19.90
N ASP A 33 -3.95 28.46 20.76
CA ASP A 33 -3.04 29.54 20.40
C ASP A 33 -1.64 29.29 20.96
N THR A 34 -0.69 28.92 20.08
CA THR A 34 0.69 28.62 20.49
C THR A 34 1.57 29.86 20.75
N SER A 35 1.00 31.07 20.71
CA SER A 35 1.70 32.30 21.15
C SER A 35 1.83 32.37 22.68
N THR A 36 0.92 31.72 23.43
CA THR A 36 0.93 31.72 24.89
C THR A 36 1.73 30.54 25.49
N PRO A 37 2.35 30.68 26.68
CA PRO A 37 3.00 29.55 27.36
C PRO A 37 2.04 28.37 27.61
N ALA A 38 0.79 28.65 27.99
CA ALA A 38 -0.25 27.64 28.20
C ALA A 38 -0.61 26.89 26.90
N GLY A 39 -0.77 27.62 25.79
CA GLY A 39 -1.06 27.02 24.49
C GLY A 39 0.09 26.19 23.93
N ARG A 40 1.35 26.59 24.17
CA ARG A 40 2.52 25.75 23.84
C ARG A 40 2.56 24.47 24.66
N PHE A 41 2.29 24.54 25.96
CA PHE A 41 2.23 23.35 26.81
C PHE A 41 1.13 22.38 26.34
N PHE A 42 -0.08 22.90 26.14
CA PHE A 42 -1.20 22.09 25.64
C PHE A 42 -0.88 21.46 24.28
N PHE A 43 -0.23 22.21 23.39
CA PHE A 43 0.22 21.70 22.10
C PHE A 43 1.22 20.54 22.23
N HIS A 44 2.22 20.63 23.11
CA HIS A 44 3.17 19.55 23.36
C HIS A 44 2.49 18.29 23.89
N VAL A 45 1.56 18.43 24.84
CA VAL A 45 0.78 17.30 25.37
C VAL A 45 -0.06 16.66 24.26
N MET A 46 -0.75 17.47 23.45
CA MET A 46 -1.55 16.95 22.33
C MET A 46 -0.68 16.28 21.25
N SER A 47 0.54 16.77 21.03
CA SER A 47 1.48 16.15 20.09
C SER A 47 1.92 14.76 20.56
N ALA A 48 2.30 14.63 21.83
CA ALA A 48 2.64 13.34 22.44
C ALA A 48 1.46 12.36 22.40
N LEU A 49 0.23 12.83 22.66
CA LEU A 49 -0.97 12.01 22.55
C LEU A 49 -1.25 11.56 21.11
N ALA A 50 -1.03 12.44 20.12
CA ALA A 50 -1.21 12.09 18.71
C ALA A 50 -0.20 11.03 18.24
N GLU A 51 1.05 11.09 18.72
CA GLU A 51 2.07 10.06 18.46
C GLU A 51 1.66 8.72 19.08
N MET A 52 1.25 8.72 20.35
CA MET A 52 0.77 7.51 21.03
C MET A 52 -0.44 6.88 20.32
N GLU A 53 -1.43 7.67 19.93
CA GLU A 53 -2.59 7.15 19.18
C GLU A 53 -2.18 6.54 17.84
N ARG A 54 -1.22 7.18 17.13
CA ARG A 54 -0.70 6.65 15.88
C ARG A 54 -0.01 5.31 16.08
N GLU A 55 0.81 5.17 17.12
CA GLU A 55 1.45 3.91 17.48
C GLU A 55 0.43 2.82 17.80
N LEU A 56 -0.60 3.12 18.59
CA LEU A 56 -1.68 2.19 18.91
C LEU A 56 -2.47 1.74 17.67
N ILE A 57 -2.73 2.64 16.72
CA ILE A 57 -3.38 2.28 15.45
C ILE A 57 -2.50 1.31 14.65
N VAL A 58 -1.20 1.58 14.58
CA VAL A 58 -0.24 0.71 13.88
C VAL A 58 -0.17 -0.66 14.53
N GLU A 59 -0.09 -0.72 15.86
CA GLU A 59 -0.06 -1.95 16.64
C GLU A 59 -1.32 -2.80 16.39
N ARG A 60 -2.52 -2.21 16.53
CA ARG A 60 -3.79 -2.89 16.26
C ARG A 60 -3.88 -3.40 14.82
N THR A 61 -3.41 -2.62 13.86
CA THR A 61 -3.41 -3.02 12.44
C THR A 61 -2.50 -4.23 12.23
N ARG A 62 -1.30 -4.24 12.83
CA ARG A 62 -0.37 -5.38 12.75
C ARG A 62 -0.97 -6.62 13.40
N ALA A 63 -1.50 -6.50 14.60
CA ALA A 63 -2.16 -7.60 15.30
C ALA A 63 -3.32 -8.20 14.47
N GLY A 64 -4.14 -7.36 13.85
CA GLY A 64 -5.20 -7.81 12.94
C GLY A 64 -4.70 -8.48 11.67
N LEU A 65 -3.59 -7.99 11.08
CA LEU A 65 -2.95 -8.62 9.94
C LEU A 65 -2.36 -9.99 10.30
N ASP A 66 -1.75 -10.12 11.47
CA ASP A 66 -1.16 -11.38 11.95
C ASP A 66 -2.23 -12.42 12.26
N ALA A 67 -3.31 -12.03 12.95
CA ALA A 67 -4.46 -12.90 13.18
C ALA A 67 -5.05 -13.40 11.84
N ALA A 68 -5.18 -12.53 10.86
CA ALA A 68 -5.65 -12.91 9.53
C ALA A 68 -4.69 -13.85 8.78
N ARG A 69 -3.37 -13.65 8.91
CA ARG A 69 -2.37 -14.57 8.34
C ARG A 69 -2.45 -15.95 8.97
N LEU A 70 -2.64 -16.04 10.28
CA LEU A 70 -2.84 -17.31 11.00
C LEU A 70 -4.09 -18.05 10.51
N GLN A 71 -5.13 -17.32 10.12
CA GLN A 71 -6.34 -17.87 9.48
C GLN A 71 -6.13 -18.22 7.98
N GLY A 72 -4.91 -18.14 7.47
CA GLY A 72 -4.58 -18.47 6.08
C GLY A 72 -4.87 -17.37 5.06
N ARG A 73 -5.23 -16.15 5.49
CA ARG A 73 -5.44 -15.04 4.55
C ARG A 73 -4.11 -14.54 4.00
N ILE A 74 -3.91 -14.72 2.69
CA ILE A 74 -2.78 -14.13 1.96
C ILE A 74 -3.19 -12.71 1.54
N GLY A 75 -2.54 -11.71 2.14
CA GLY A 75 -2.73 -10.29 1.78
C GLY A 75 -2.08 -9.90 0.45
N GLY A 76 -2.22 -8.63 0.08
CA GLY A 76 -1.60 -8.07 -1.13
C GLY A 76 -2.48 -8.13 -2.39
N ARG A 77 -1.92 -7.69 -3.52
CA ARG A 77 -2.63 -7.66 -4.81
C ARG A 77 -2.84 -9.09 -5.34
N LYS A 78 -4.09 -9.46 -5.63
CA LYS A 78 -4.41 -10.74 -6.27
C LYS A 78 -3.62 -10.89 -7.57
N ARG A 79 -3.00 -12.06 -7.76
CA ARG A 79 -2.23 -12.39 -8.96
C ARG A 79 -3.19 -12.67 -10.12
N LEU A 80 -3.04 -11.93 -11.22
CA LEU A 80 -3.84 -12.15 -12.45
C LEU A 80 -3.46 -13.45 -13.17
N MET A 81 -2.17 -13.80 -13.18
CA MET A 81 -1.65 -15.00 -13.85
C MET A 81 -1.85 -16.23 -12.96
N THR A 82 -3.09 -16.70 -12.85
CA THR A 82 -3.48 -17.95 -12.18
C THR A 82 -3.06 -19.18 -13.01
N PRO A 83 -3.08 -20.40 -12.45
CA PRO A 83 -2.77 -21.62 -13.21
C PRO A 83 -3.62 -21.79 -14.47
N ASP A 84 -4.92 -21.51 -14.40
CA ASP A 84 -5.82 -21.59 -15.55
C ASP A 84 -5.47 -20.58 -16.65
N VAL A 85 -5.10 -19.36 -16.24
CA VAL A 85 -4.64 -18.31 -17.15
C VAL A 85 -3.32 -18.69 -17.80
N LEU A 86 -2.42 -19.34 -17.07
CA LEU A 86 -1.15 -19.85 -17.62
C LEU A 86 -1.40 -20.97 -18.64
N CYS A 87 -2.28 -21.92 -18.32
CA CYS A 87 -2.67 -23.00 -19.24
C CYS A 87 -3.27 -22.45 -20.53
N ARG A 88 -4.20 -21.48 -20.42
CA ARG A 88 -4.78 -20.80 -21.59
C ARG A 88 -3.73 -20.05 -22.41
N ALA A 89 -2.83 -19.32 -21.75
CA ALA A 89 -1.76 -18.59 -22.41
C ALA A 89 -0.79 -19.53 -23.14
N GLU A 90 -0.45 -20.68 -22.55
CA GLU A 90 0.39 -21.71 -23.16
C GLU A 90 -0.27 -22.32 -24.40
N ALA A 91 -1.56 -22.66 -24.32
CA ALA A 91 -2.33 -23.16 -25.46
C ALA A 91 -2.37 -22.14 -26.62
N MET A 92 -2.57 -20.85 -26.32
CA MET A 92 -2.55 -19.80 -27.35
C MET A 92 -1.17 -19.63 -28.00
N LEU A 93 -0.09 -19.75 -27.22
CA LEU A 93 1.27 -19.71 -27.78
C LEU A 93 1.56 -20.94 -28.66
N ALA A 94 1.06 -22.12 -28.27
CA ALA A 94 1.22 -23.35 -29.03
C ALA A 94 0.47 -23.33 -30.38
N THR A 95 -0.67 -22.62 -30.45
CA THR A 95 -1.39 -22.39 -31.72
C THR A 95 -0.76 -21.30 -32.59
N GLY A 96 0.38 -20.73 -32.18
CA GLY A 96 1.14 -19.74 -32.95
C GLY A 96 0.75 -18.29 -32.69
N ALA A 97 -0.07 -17.99 -31.67
CA ALA A 97 -0.37 -16.61 -31.32
C ALA A 97 0.89 -15.87 -30.86
N THR A 98 0.97 -14.57 -31.20
CA THR A 98 2.07 -13.73 -30.74
C THR A 98 1.94 -13.42 -29.25
N ARG A 99 3.07 -13.18 -28.58
CA ARG A 99 3.10 -12.84 -27.15
C ARG A 99 2.31 -11.57 -26.84
N LEU A 100 2.31 -10.60 -27.75
CA LEU A 100 1.50 -9.39 -27.67
C LEU A 100 -0.01 -9.69 -27.72
N GLN A 101 -0.45 -10.57 -28.63
CA GLN A 101 -1.85 -10.99 -28.71
C GLN A 101 -2.30 -11.70 -27.43
N VAL A 102 -1.47 -12.60 -26.89
CA VAL A 102 -1.76 -13.29 -25.62
C VAL A 102 -1.83 -12.29 -24.46
N ALA A 103 -0.91 -11.32 -24.40
CA ALA A 103 -0.90 -10.27 -23.39
C ALA A 103 -2.21 -9.47 -23.38
N ASN A 104 -2.69 -9.07 -24.57
CA ASN A 104 -3.93 -8.32 -24.74
C ASN A 104 -5.17 -9.13 -24.32
N VAL A 105 -5.24 -10.40 -24.69
CA VAL A 105 -6.39 -11.27 -24.35
C VAL A 105 -6.43 -11.58 -22.85
N VAL A 106 -5.27 -11.76 -22.22
CA VAL A 106 -5.16 -12.04 -20.78
C VAL A 106 -5.26 -10.75 -19.93
N GLY A 107 -5.09 -9.57 -20.52
CA GLY A 107 -5.15 -8.29 -19.83
C GLY A 107 -3.90 -7.98 -18.99
N VAL A 108 -2.73 -8.43 -19.44
CA VAL A 108 -1.44 -8.20 -18.77
C VAL A 108 -0.44 -7.53 -19.71
N SER A 109 0.61 -6.93 -19.16
CA SER A 109 1.68 -6.37 -19.99
C SER A 109 2.45 -7.47 -20.73
N GLU A 110 2.99 -7.16 -21.91
CA GLU A 110 3.83 -8.08 -22.66
C GLU A 110 5.05 -8.57 -21.85
N LYS A 111 5.64 -7.68 -21.03
CA LYS A 111 6.69 -8.02 -20.06
C LYS A 111 6.27 -9.12 -19.09
N THR A 112 5.00 -9.13 -18.68
CA THR A 112 4.45 -10.19 -17.82
C THR A 112 4.41 -11.53 -18.56
N ILE A 113 4.05 -11.55 -19.85
CA ILE A 113 4.08 -12.78 -20.66
C ILE A 113 5.50 -13.31 -20.79
N TYR A 114 6.48 -12.45 -21.13
CA TYR A 114 7.89 -12.85 -21.21
C TYR A 114 8.44 -13.42 -19.90
N LYS A 115 7.97 -12.92 -18.75
CA LYS A 115 8.36 -13.45 -17.43
C LYS A 115 7.94 -14.92 -17.24
N TYR A 116 6.79 -15.33 -17.77
CA TYR A 116 6.28 -16.70 -17.65
C TYR A 116 6.70 -17.61 -18.82
N PHE A 117 6.83 -17.03 -20.02
CA PHE A 117 7.14 -17.72 -21.28
C PHE A 117 8.36 -17.08 -21.99
N PRO A 118 9.58 -17.27 -21.45
CA PRO A 118 10.79 -16.73 -22.05
C PRO A 118 11.03 -17.31 -23.45
N ALA A 119 11.67 -16.51 -24.32
CA ALA A 119 11.90 -16.86 -25.73
C ALA A 119 12.76 -18.12 -25.93
N SER A 120 13.51 -18.54 -24.91
CA SER A 120 14.43 -19.68 -24.93
C SER A 120 13.77 -21.05 -24.72
N ARG A 121 12.46 -21.14 -24.44
CA ARG A 121 11.78 -22.44 -24.31
C ARG A 121 11.35 -22.99 -25.67
N ARG A 122 12.34 -23.30 -26.53
CA ARG A 122 12.15 -24.08 -27.75
C ARG A 122 12.27 -25.56 -27.37
N ASN A 123 11.20 -26.13 -26.79
CA ASN A 123 11.16 -27.55 -26.48
C ASN A 123 11.09 -28.33 -27.79
N GLY A 124 12.01 -29.29 -27.93
CA GLY A 124 12.02 -30.26 -29.01
C GLY A 124 10.66 -30.95 -29.12
N VAL A 125 10.08 -30.84 -30.31
CA VAL A 125 9.06 -31.77 -30.79
C VAL A 125 9.79 -33.11 -30.95
N LEU A 126 9.54 -34.05 -30.03
CA LEU A 126 9.75 -35.45 -30.33
C LEU A 126 8.70 -35.83 -31.37
N VAL A 127 9.10 -35.78 -32.64
CA VAL A 127 8.43 -36.48 -33.73
C VAL A 127 8.74 -37.95 -33.54
N THR A 128 7.71 -38.73 -33.24
CA THR A 128 7.71 -40.19 -33.33
C THR A 128 8.13 -40.60 -34.74
N GLY A 129 9.15 -41.45 -34.83
CA GLY A 129 9.61 -42.15 -36.03
C GLY A 129 10.50 -43.30 -35.63
#